data_AF-X0ZP87-F1
#
_entry.id   AF-X0ZP87-F1
#
_cell.length_a   1.000
_cell.length_b   1.000
_cell.length_c   1.000
_cell.angle_alpha   90.00
_cell.angle_beta   90.00
_cell.angle_gamma   90.00
#
_symmetry.space_group_name_H-M   'P 1'
#
loop_
_entity.id
_entity.type
_entity.pdbx_description
1 polymer ?
#
loop_
_entity_poly.entity_id
_entity_poly.type
_entity_poly.pdbx_seq_one_letter_code
_entity_poly.pdbx_strand_id
1 'polypeptide(L)'
;EKMKDWAKFSIGIDYGYGLMNFKTIPLLMPEKYNVWGNAGSIGAFMFYHPAMDIYLIGNLNHFRYHSKGIRLMFKTIDILSKYVCS
;
A
#
# COMPACT_ATOMS: atom_id res chain seq x y z
N GLU A 1 2.14 -1.87 -21.47
CA GLU A 1 2.72 -0.68 -20.82
C GLU A 1 1.64 0.40 -20.58
N LYS A 2 0.62 0.09 -19.78
CA LYS A 2 -0.50 1.02 -19.41
C LYS A 2 -0.90 0.94 -17.93
N MET A 3 -0.27 0.07 -17.14
CA MET A 3 -0.71 -0.25 -15.76
C MET A 3 -0.61 0.91 -14.76
N LYS A 4 0.05 2.02 -15.12
CA LYS A 4 0.22 3.21 -14.28
C LYS A 4 -0.63 4.41 -14.75
N ASP A 5 -1.71 4.14 -15.47
CA ASP A 5 -2.73 5.16 -15.77
C ASP A 5 -3.57 5.41 -14.52
N TRP A 6 -3.11 6.35 -13.71
CA TRP A 6 -3.65 6.63 -12.37
C TRP A 6 -4.76 7.67 -12.46
N ALA A 7 -5.95 7.32 -11.99
CA ALA A 7 -7.05 8.26 -11.76
C ALA A 7 -7.26 8.46 -10.25
N LYS A 8 -7.63 9.67 -9.84
CA LYS A 8 -7.92 9.95 -8.43
C LYS A 8 -9.05 9.06 -7.93
N PHE A 9 -8.81 8.29 -6.87
CA PHE A 9 -9.82 7.42 -6.25
C PHE A 9 -10.29 7.99 -4.91
N SER A 10 -9.36 8.37 -4.05
CA SER A 10 -9.64 9.06 -2.78
C SER A 10 -8.45 9.93 -2.38
N ILE A 11 -8.55 10.65 -1.25
CA ILE A 11 -7.45 11.50 -0.78
C ILE A 11 -6.23 10.63 -0.48
N GLY A 12 -5.12 10.88 -1.19
CA GLY A 12 -3.87 10.12 -1.09
C GLY A 12 -3.87 8.76 -1.77
N ILE A 13 -4.92 8.40 -2.52
CA ILE A 13 -4.99 7.13 -3.23
C ILE A 13 -5.46 7.38 -4.66
N ASP A 14 -4.60 7.06 -5.62
CA ASP A 14 -5.02 6.93 -7.01
C ASP A 14 -5.27 5.46 -7.35
N TYR A 15 -6.03 5.21 -8.41
CA TYR A 15 -6.37 3.88 -8.88
C TYR A 15 -6.21 3.76 -10.38
N GLY A 16 -5.66 2.64 -10.85
CA GLY A 16 -5.41 2.39 -12.27
C GLY A 16 -5.29 0.90 -12.56
N TYR A 17 -6.03 0.39 -13.55
CA TYR A 17 -5.96 -1.00 -14.03
C TYR A 17 -5.89 -2.09 -12.94
N GLY A 18 -6.64 -1.93 -11.83
CA GLY A 18 -6.65 -2.92 -10.75
C GLY A 18 -5.68 -2.64 -9.60
N LEU A 19 -4.93 -1.55 -9.65
CA LEU A 19 -3.95 -1.17 -8.64
C LEU A 19 -4.39 0.10 -7.90
N MET A 20 -4.25 0.08 -6.59
CA MET A 20 -4.25 1.24 -5.70
C MET A 20 -2.82 1.78 -5.59
N ASN A 21 -2.65 3.09 -5.70
CA ASN A 21 -1.39 3.80 -5.57
C ASN A 21 -1.48 4.80 -4.42
N PHE A 22 -0.87 4.46 -3.29
CA PHE A 22 -0.81 5.33 -2.11
C PHE A 22 0.26 6.39 -2.33
N LYS A 23 -0.14 7.66 -2.25
CA LYS A 23 0.70 8.82 -2.52
C LYS A 23 0.81 9.73 -1.31
N THR A 24 1.93 10.41 -1.21
CA THR A 24 2.21 11.32 -0.11
C THR A 24 1.13 12.39 0.03
N ILE A 25 0.63 12.55 1.24
CA ILE A 25 -0.17 13.70 1.65
C ILE A 25 0.67 14.45 2.67
N PRO A 26 1.05 15.72 2.42
CA PRO A 26 1.80 16.51 3.39
C PRO A 26 1.18 16.41 4.79
N LEU A 27 2.02 16.13 5.79
CA LEU A 27 1.66 15.97 7.21
C LEU A 27 0.81 14.73 7.59
N LEU A 28 0.03 14.14 6.68
CA LEU A 28 -0.87 13.02 7.00
C LEU A 28 -0.35 11.65 6.57
N MET A 29 0.28 11.57 5.39
CA MET A 29 0.79 10.32 4.84
C MET A 29 2.19 10.56 4.25
N PRO A 30 3.25 10.38 5.05
CA PRO A 30 4.64 10.59 4.60
C PRO A 30 5.08 9.67 3.46
N GLU A 31 6.13 10.06 2.74
CA GLU A 31 6.68 9.33 1.58
C GLU A 31 7.03 7.88 1.84
N LYS A 32 7.40 7.52 3.08
CA LYS A 32 7.65 6.11 3.47
C LYS A 32 6.44 5.20 3.26
N TYR A 33 5.24 5.74 3.09
CA TYR A 33 4.03 4.94 2.82
C TYR A 33 3.68 4.87 1.33
N ASN A 34 4.52 5.40 0.44
CA ASN A 34 4.29 5.34 -0.99
C ASN A 34 4.45 3.90 -1.50
N VAL A 35 3.33 3.27 -1.83
CA VAL A 35 3.26 1.89 -2.34
C VAL A 35 2.19 1.76 -3.40
N TRP A 36 2.31 0.77 -4.28
CA TRP A 36 1.24 0.43 -5.22
C TRP A 36 1.00 -1.08 -5.29
N GLY A 37 -0.25 -1.47 -5.50
CA GLY A 37 -0.68 -2.85 -5.33
C GLY A 37 -2.20 -2.94 -5.17
N ASN A 38 -2.72 -3.94 -4.49
CA ASN A 38 -4.17 -4.01 -4.22
C ASN A 38 -4.49 -4.78 -2.92
N ALA A 39 -5.70 -4.58 -2.40
CA ALA A 39 -6.25 -5.31 -1.28
C ALA A 39 -7.61 -5.94 -1.65
N GLY A 40 -7.82 -7.19 -1.23
CA GLY A 40 -9.04 -7.95 -1.41
C GLY A 40 -9.99 -7.85 -0.22
N SER A 41 -11.27 -8.14 -0.46
CA SER A 41 -12.36 -8.02 0.53
C SER A 41 -12.19 -8.90 1.78
N ILE A 42 -11.43 -10.00 1.69
CA ILE A 42 -11.14 -10.95 2.78
C ILE A 42 -9.84 -10.65 3.56
N GLY A 43 -9.25 -9.46 3.37
CA GLY A 43 -8.02 -9.06 4.06
C GLY A 43 -6.72 -9.55 3.39
N ALA A 44 -6.81 -10.17 2.22
CA ALA A 44 -5.66 -10.39 1.35
C ALA A 44 -5.12 -9.05 0.82
N PHE A 45 -3.81 -8.90 0.71
CA PHE A 45 -3.17 -7.74 0.10
C PHE A 45 -1.84 -8.11 -0.54
N MET A 46 -1.46 -7.33 -1.54
CA MET A 46 -0.14 -7.36 -2.16
C MET A 46 0.23 -5.94 -2.58
N PHE A 47 1.33 -5.42 -2.05
CA PHE A 47 1.83 -4.08 -2.34
C PHE A 47 3.33 -4.10 -2.59
N TYR A 48 3.76 -3.39 -3.63
CA TYR A 48 5.17 -3.13 -3.90
C TYR A 48 5.57 -1.78 -3.31
N HIS A 49 6.74 -1.75 -2.66
CA HIS A 49 7.32 -0.56 -2.04
C HIS A 49 8.59 -0.11 -2.79
N PRO A 50 8.49 0.89 -3.69
CA PRO A 50 9.60 1.25 -4.59
C PRO A 50 10.90 1.63 -3.90
N ALA A 51 10.85 2.37 -2.78
CA ALA A 51 12.08 2.86 -2.14
C ALA A 51 12.87 1.78 -1.37
N MET A 52 12.22 0.66 -1.02
CA MET A 52 12.86 -0.47 -0.34
C MET A 52 13.05 -1.67 -1.29
N ASP A 53 12.50 -1.60 -2.51
CA ASP A 53 12.43 -2.69 -3.48
C ASP A 53 11.89 -4.02 -2.89
N ILE A 54 10.78 -3.93 -2.14
CA ILE A 54 10.14 -5.09 -1.51
C ILE A 54 8.69 -5.27 -1.94
N TYR A 55 8.22 -6.52 -1.90
CA TYR A 55 6.81 -6.87 -1.99
C TYR A 55 6.28 -7.29 -0.62
N LEU A 56 5.21 -6.63 -0.18
CA LEU A 56 4.47 -6.94 1.04
C LEU A 56 3.21 -7.71 0.65
N ILE A 57 3.20 -9.01 0.93
CA ILE A 57 2.09 -9.91 0.61
C ILE A 57 1.56 -10.53 1.90
N GLY A 58 0.25 -10.52 2.10
CA GLY A 58 -0.34 -11.08 3.31
C GLY A 58 -1.84 -11.30 3.19
N ASN A 59 -2.40 -12.02 4.16
CA ASN A 59 -3.83 -12.29 4.24
C ASN A 59 -4.26 -12.50 5.69
N LEU A 60 -5.42 -11.97 6.05
CA LEU A 60 -6.03 -12.13 7.39
C LEU A 60 -7.13 -13.19 7.41
N ASN A 61 -7.49 -13.78 6.27
CA ASN A 61 -8.50 -14.84 6.12
C ASN A 61 -9.86 -14.49 6.74
N HIS A 62 -10.28 -13.22 6.66
CA HIS A 62 -11.51 -12.79 7.30
C HIS A 62 -12.26 -11.77 6.44
N PHE A 63 -13.55 -12.02 6.22
CA PHE A 63 -14.38 -11.13 5.42
C PHE A 63 -14.44 -9.72 6.03
N ARG A 64 -14.45 -8.70 5.16
CA ARG A 64 -14.42 -7.25 5.48
C ARG A 64 -13.14 -6.76 6.17
N TYR A 65 -12.04 -7.50 6.09
CA TYR A 65 -10.76 -7.09 6.71
C TYR A 65 -9.82 -6.35 5.75
N HIS A 66 -10.28 -5.89 4.59
CA HIS A 66 -9.48 -5.11 3.63
C HIS A 66 -8.73 -3.93 4.31
N SER A 67 -9.41 -3.10 5.10
CA SER A 67 -8.77 -1.99 5.83
C SER A 67 -7.79 -2.46 6.90
N LYS A 68 -8.07 -3.60 7.55
CA LYS A 68 -7.15 -4.20 8.54
C LYS A 68 -5.89 -4.75 7.87
N GLY A 69 -6.01 -5.32 6.66
CA GLY A 69 -4.89 -5.77 5.84
C GLY A 69 -3.99 -4.61 5.42
N ILE A 70 -4.57 -3.52 4.91
CA ILE A 70 -3.83 -2.29 4.59
C ILE A 70 -3.12 -1.73 5.83
N ARG A 71 -3.79 -1.70 6.99
CA ARG A 71 -3.19 -1.24 8.25
C ARG A 71 -2.03 -2.13 8.69
N LEU A 72 -2.12 -3.44 8.50
CA LEU A 72 -1.01 -4.35 8.78
C LEU A 72 0.18 -4.04 7.87
N MET A 73 -0.06 -3.84 6.57
CA MET A 73 0.96 -3.45 5.60
C MET A 73 1.70 -2.17 6.02
N PHE A 74 1.00 -1.10 6.42
CA PHE A 74 1.66 0.12 6.91
C PHE A 74 2.47 -0.10 8.19
N LYS A 75 1.98 -0.92 9.13
CA LYS A 75 2.75 -1.28 10.33
C LYS A 75 4.03 -2.02 9.99
N THR A 76 4.00 -2.89 8.98
CA THR A 76 5.19 -3.60 8.51
C THR A 76 6.20 -2.63 7.90
N ILE A 77 5.75 -1.65 7.11
CA ILE A 77 6.62 -0.57 6.60
C ILE A 77 7.27 0.20 7.74
N ASP A 78 6.52 0.54 8.80
CA ASP A 78 7.07 1.25 9.96
C ASP A 78 8.18 0.47 10.68
N ILE A 79 8.04 -0.86 10.72
CA ILE A 79 9.07 -1.73 11.31
C ILE A 79 10.29 -1.77 10.38
N LEU A 80 10.10 -2.04 9.10
CA LEU A 80 11.19 -2.19 8.13
C LEU A 80 11.98 -0.90 7.92
N SER A 81 11.29 0.25 7.90
CA SER A 81 11.93 1.56 7.70
C SER A 81 12.99 1.88 8.76
N LYS A 82 12.92 1.27 9.95
CA LYS A 82 13.93 1.44 11.01
C LYS A 82 15.26 0.76 10.70
N TYR A 83 15.27 -0.24 9.82
CA TYR A 83 16.43 -1.08 9.52
C TYR A 83 17.00 -0.84 8.12
N VAL A 84 16.24 -0.18 7.23
CA VAL A 84 16.68 0.11 5.86
C VAL A 84 17.25 1.53 5.73
N CYS A 85 16.88 2.45 6.62
CA CYS A 85 17.40 3.83 6.65
C CYS A 85 18.46 4.09 7.74
N SER A 86 19.12 3.03 8.20
CA SER A 86 20.32 3.10 9.08
C SER A 86 21.60 3.03 8.28
#